data_AF-X0T5Z1-F1
#
_entry.id   AF-X0T5Z1-F1
#
_cell.length_a   1.000
_cell.length_b   1.000
_cell.length_c   1.000
_cell.angle_alpha   90.00
_cell.angle_beta   90.00
_cell.angle_gamma   90.00
#
_symmetry.space_group_name_H-M   'P 1'
#
loop_
_entity.id
_entity.type
_entity.pdbx_description
1 polymer ?
#
loop_
_entity_poly.entity_id
_entity_poly.type
_entity_poly.pdbx_seq_one_letter_code
_entity_poly.pdbx_strand_id
1 'polypeptide(L)'
;MQRKKLFIILIGFLSIMIVFSAIQDDFSNNYQHHSSVADPQLSRTLEGADNLLVVGIGRTTNLSAYGLVNIKDRLTILNNNNNPINSILFGLKV
;
A
#
# COMPACT_ATOMS: atom_id res chain seq x y z
N MET A 1 6.11 -3.50 -49.53
CA MET A 1 6.81 -4.17 -48.40
C MET A 1 6.57 -3.53 -47.04
N GLN A 2 6.51 -2.19 -46.92
CA GLN A 2 6.34 -1.50 -45.62
C GLN A 2 5.05 -1.85 -44.85
N ARG A 3 3.91 -2.00 -45.54
CA ARG A 3 2.63 -2.38 -44.89
C ARG A 3 2.68 -3.76 -44.22
N LYS A 4 3.38 -4.74 -44.83
CA LYS A 4 3.55 -6.10 -44.26
C LYS A 4 4.40 -6.08 -42.98
N LYS A 5 5.42 -5.20 -42.91
CA LYS A 5 6.23 -5.00 -41.69
C LYS A 5 5.40 -4.48 -40.53
N LEU A 6 4.47 -3.56 -40.80
CA LEU A 6 3.57 -2.99 -39.81
C LEU A 6 2.64 -4.04 -39.21
N PHE A 7 2.10 -4.94 -40.04
CA PHE A 7 1.29 -6.06 -39.56
C PHE A 7 2.06 -7.04 -38.67
N ILE A 8 3.32 -7.34 -39.00
CA ILE A 8 4.17 -8.22 -38.18
C ILE A 8 4.43 -7.60 -36.81
N ILE A 9 4.70 -6.29 -36.75
CA ILE A 9 4.89 -5.57 -35.49
C ILE A 9 3.60 -5.56 -34.67
N LEU A 10 2.46 -5.33 -35.31
CA LEU A 10 1.15 -5.32 -34.65
C LEU A 10 0.81 -6.67 -34.02
N ILE A 11 1.04 -7.76 -34.75
CA ILE A 11 0.81 -9.14 -34.27
C ILE A 11 1.77 -9.50 -33.13
N GLY A 12 3.04 -9.10 -33.22
CA GLY A 12 3.99 -9.29 -32.13
C GLY A 12 3.58 -8.54 -30.87
N PHE A 13 3.16 -7.28 -31.00
CA PHE A 13 2.67 -6.48 -29.89
C PHE A 13 1.41 -7.09 -29.24
N LEU A 14 0.46 -7.54 -30.05
CA LEU A 14 -0.78 -8.15 -29.55
C LEU A 14 -0.51 -9.47 -28.82
N SER A 15 0.44 -10.27 -29.32
CA SER A 15 0.86 -11.51 -28.67
C SER A 15 1.49 -11.27 -27.29
N ILE A 16 2.27 -10.19 -27.14
CA ILE A 16 2.90 -9.83 -25.86
C ILE A 16 1.83 -9.40 -24.84
N MET A 17 0.85 -8.59 -25.26
CA MET A 17 -0.27 -8.17 -24.41
C MET A 17 -1.07 -9.36 -23.85
N ILE A 18 -1.32 -10.39 -24.67
CA ILE A 18 -2.05 -11.60 -24.24
C ILE A 18 -1.27 -12.36 -23.16
N VAL A 19 0.05 -12.50 -23.32
CA VAL A 19 0.90 -13.18 -22.32
C VAL A 19 0.89 -12.44 -20.99
N PHE A 20 1.01 -11.11 -20.99
CA PHE A 20 0.95 -10.32 -19.76
C PHE A 20 -0.44 -10.30 -19.12
N SER A 21 -1.52 -10.39 -19.91
CA SER A 21 -2.89 -10.47 -19.38
C SER A 21 -3.20 -11.80 -18.68
N ALA A 22 -2.48 -12.88 -19.03
CA ALA A 22 -2.65 -14.19 -18.40
C ALA A 22 -1.94 -14.30 -17.04
N ILE A 23 -1.10 -13.33 -16.69
CA ILE A 23 -0.51 -13.18 -15.36
C ILE A 23 -1.55 -12.43 -14.52
N GLN A 24 -2.64 -13.11 -14.14
CA GLN A 24 -3.48 -12.67 -13.04
C GLN A 24 -2.77 -13.06 -11.75
N ASP A 25 -2.38 -12.07 -10.96
CA ASP A 25 -1.89 -12.30 -9.61
C ASP A 25 -3.04 -12.91 -8.78
N ASP A 26 -2.95 -14.21 -8.50
CA ASP A 26 -3.73 -14.86 -7.45
C ASP A 26 -3.25 -14.32 -6.08
N PHE A 27 -3.65 -13.09 -5.76
CA PHE A 27 -3.64 -12.60 -4.39
C PHE A 27 -4.75 -13.32 -3.62
N SER A 28 -4.51 -14.59 -3.30
CA SER A 28 -5.24 -15.27 -2.25
C SER A 28 -4.98 -14.50 -0.95
N ASN A 29 -5.93 -13.64 -0.61
CA ASN A 29 -5.94 -12.89 0.63
C ASN A 29 -6.04 -13.86 1.81
N ASN A 30 -4.89 -14.33 2.29
CA ASN A 30 -4.74 -15.02 3.56
C ASN A 30 -4.91 -13.99 4.70
N TYR A 31 -6.12 -13.48 4.89
CA TYR A 31 -6.48 -12.83 6.15
C TYR A 31 -6.54 -13.93 7.22
N GLN A 32 -5.44 -14.09 7.96
CA GLN A 32 -5.43 -14.93 9.15
C GLN A 32 -6.56 -14.47 10.07
N HIS A 33 -7.50 -15.39 10.35
CA HIS A 33 -8.60 -15.17 11.28
C HIS A 33 -8.00 -14.98 12.68
N HIS A 34 -7.76 -13.73 13.06
CA HIS A 34 -7.31 -13.39 14.39
C HIS A 34 -8.46 -13.68 15.35
N SER A 35 -8.23 -14.63 16.25
CA SER A 35 -9.15 -14.95 17.35
C SER A 35 -9.47 -13.65 18.09
N SER A 36 -10.76 -13.45 18.37
CA SER A 36 -11.32 -12.35 19.14
C SER A 36 -10.48 -12.06 20.39
N VAL A 37 -9.57 -11.09 20.26
CA VAL A 37 -8.96 -10.42 21.41
C VAL A 37 -10.05 -9.52 21.95
N ALA A 38 -10.42 -9.73 23.21
CA ALA A 38 -11.43 -8.96 23.92
C ALA A 38 -11.39 -7.48 23.50
N ASP A 39 -12.55 -6.96 23.09
CA ASP A 39 -12.69 -5.61 22.53
C ASP A 39 -11.85 -4.62 23.34
N PRO A 40 -10.75 -4.08 22.79
CA PRO A 40 -10.00 -3.05 23.50
C PRO A 40 -10.98 -1.90 23.73
N GLN A 41 -11.15 -1.50 24.99
CA GLN A 41 -11.99 -0.37 25.36
C GLN A 41 -11.54 0.83 24.54
N LEU A 42 -12.29 1.12 23.49
CA LEU A 42 -12.05 2.26 22.62
C LEU A 42 -12.14 3.50 23.50
N SER A 43 -11.03 4.24 23.58
CA SER A 43 -11.04 5.63 24.02
C SER A 43 -12.04 6.38 23.14
N ARG A 44 -13.29 6.50 23.59
CA ARG A 44 -14.39 7.15 22.86
C ARG A 44 -14.17 8.66 22.70
N THR A 45 -13.17 9.22 23.37
CA THR A 45 -12.81 10.64 23.31
C THR A 45 -11.56 10.86 22.44
N LEU A 46 -11.62 11.86 21.56
CA LEU A 46 -10.48 12.36 20.77
C LEU A 46 -9.36 12.95 21.65
N GLU A 47 -9.59 13.13 22.96
CA GLU A 47 -8.62 13.68 23.92
C GLU A 47 -7.27 12.92 23.91
N GLY A 48 -7.27 11.63 23.58
CA GLY A 48 -6.01 10.86 23.46
C GLY A 48 -5.21 11.12 22.18
N ALA A 49 -5.85 11.68 21.13
CA ALA A 49 -5.21 11.99 19.86
C ALA A 49 -4.42 13.30 19.89
N ASP A 50 -4.75 14.22 20.78
CA ASP A 50 -4.17 15.58 20.83
C ASP A 50 -2.69 15.61 21.24
N ASN A 51 -2.17 14.55 21.87
CA ASN A 51 -0.78 14.50 22.36
C ASN A 51 0.09 13.42 21.67
N LEU A 52 -0.31 12.98 20.48
CA LEU A 52 0.55 12.19 19.61
C LEU A 52 1.36 13.11 18.72
N LEU A 53 2.67 13.22 18.99
CA LEU A 53 3.56 14.06 18.19
C LEU A 53 4.33 13.19 17.19
N VAL A 54 4.21 13.52 15.91
CA VAL A 54 5.09 12.95 14.88
C VAL A 54 6.43 13.69 14.93
N VAL A 55 7.48 12.99 15.37
CA VAL A 55 8.82 13.58 15.56
C VAL A 55 9.70 13.36 14.33
N GLY A 56 9.37 12.38 13.49
CA GLY A 56 10.14 12.13 12.27
C GLY A 56 9.34 11.39 11.21
N ILE A 57 9.51 11.83 9.97
CA ILE A 57 8.96 11.19 8.77
C ILE A 57 10.11 10.98 7.79
N GLY A 58 10.48 9.73 7.55
CA GLY A 58 11.37 9.34 6.47
C GLY A 58 10.55 8.67 5.36
N ARG A 59 10.52 9.27 4.17
CA ARG A 59 9.83 8.69 3.01
C ARG A 59 10.84 8.36 1.92
N THR A 60 10.78 7.14 1.41
CA THR A 60 11.51 6.72 0.21
C THR A 60 10.51 6.26 -0.84
N THR A 61 10.57 6.87 -2.02
CA THR A 61 9.72 6.51 -3.15
C THR A 61 10.58 5.94 -4.27
N ASN A 62 10.17 4.80 -4.82
CA ASN A 62 10.79 4.20 -5.99
C ASN A 62 9.75 4.09 -7.10
N LEU A 63 10.07 4.62 -8.27
CA LEU A 63 9.29 4.46 -9.49
C LEU A 63 10.00 3.45 -10.39
N SER A 64 9.39 2.30 -10.59
CA SER A 64 9.92 1.30 -11.51
C SER A 64 9.67 1.69 -12.96
N ALA A 65 10.51 1.20 -13.88
CA ALA A 65 10.32 1.37 -15.32
C ALA A 65 9.01 0.74 -15.85
N TYR A 66 8.40 -0.15 -15.08
CA TYR A 66 7.10 -0.76 -15.35
C TYR A 66 5.92 0.07 -14.82
N GLY A 67 6.16 1.27 -14.29
CA GLY A 67 5.13 2.18 -13.81
C GLY A 67 4.62 1.88 -12.40
N LEU A 68 5.29 1.00 -11.64
CA LEU A 68 4.94 0.73 -10.25
C LEU A 68 5.60 1.76 -9.33
N VAL A 69 4.80 2.41 -8.48
CA VAL A 69 5.28 3.33 -7.44
C VAL A 69 5.30 2.57 -6.11
N ASN A 70 6.49 2.36 -5.57
CA ASN A 70 6.68 1.79 -4.23
C ASN A 70 7.03 2.92 -3.25
N ILE A 71 6.18 3.11 -2.25
CA ILE A 71 6.36 4.13 -1.21
C ILE A 71 6.66 3.41 0.10
N LYS A 72 7.83 3.67 0.67
CA LYS A 72 8.25 3.16 1.98
C LYS A 72 8.36 4.33 2.95
N ASP A 73 7.48 4.34 3.94
CA ASP A 73 7.46 5.34 5.00
C ASP A 73 8.00 4.75 6.31
N ARG A 74 8.85 5.52 6.99
CA ARG A 74 9.27 5.30 8.37
C ARG A 74 8.79 6.48 9.20
N LEU A 75 7.80 6.22 10.04
CA LEU A 75 7.22 7.20 10.95
C LEU A 75 7.76 6.98 12.37
N THR A 76 8.16 8.06 13.04
CA THR A 76 8.52 8.05 14.46
C THR A 76 7.50 8.89 15.22
N ILE A 77 6.77 8.26 16.12
CA ILE A 77 5.69 8.87 16.90
C ILE A 77 6.12 8.89 18.37
N LEU A 78 5.99 10.05 19.00
CA LEU A 78 6.16 10.23 20.43
C LEU A 78 4.78 10.35 21.08
N ASN A 79 4.51 9.47 22.05
CA ASN A 79 3.32 9.57 22.89
C ASN A 79 3.62 10.46 24.09
N ASN A 80 3.08 11.68 24.10
CA ASN A 80 3.16 12.59 25.24
C ASN A 80 2.01 12.43 26.24
N ASN A 81 1.14 11.44 26.06
CA ASN A 81 0.12 11.12 27.05
C ASN A 81 0.70 10.32 28.22
N ASN A 82 0.12 10.53 29.41
CA ASN A 82 0.43 9.72 30.59
C ASN A 82 -0.09 8.28 30.44
N ASN A 83 -1.09 8.06 29.59
CA ASN A 83 -1.66 6.75 29.32
C ASN A 83 -1.02 6.13 28.07
N PRO A 84 -0.76 4.80 28.08
CA PRO A 84 -0.29 4.10 26.90
C PRO A 84 -1.36 4.09 25.81
N ILE A 85 -0.93 4.15 24.55
CA ILE A 85 -1.80 4.10 23.38
C ILE A 85 -1.74 2.71 22.78
N ASN A 86 -2.91 2.10 22.58
CA ASN A 86 -3.04 0.74 22.06
C ASN A 86 -3.35 0.68 20.56
N SER A 87 -3.73 1.80 19.92
CA SER A 87 -4.06 1.83 18.50
C SER A 87 -3.76 3.19 17.87
N ILE A 88 -3.46 3.18 16.57
CA ILE A 88 -3.18 4.38 15.78
C ILE A 88 -3.95 4.27 14.46
N LEU A 89 -4.72 5.31 14.12
CA LEU A 89 -5.44 5.40 12.85
C LEU A 89 -4.54 6.04 11.79
N PHE A 90 -4.34 5.33 10.68
CA PHE A 90 -3.58 5.85 9.53
C PHE A 90 -4.50 6.18 8.36
N GLY A 91 -4.53 7.45 7.96
CA GLY A 91 -5.18 7.87 6.73
C GLY A 91 -4.24 7.68 5.54
N LEU A 92 -4.70 6.92 4.54
CA LEU A 92 -4.02 6.80 3.25
C LEU A 92 -4.75 7.68 2.23
N LYS A 93 -4.02 8.62 1.64
CA LYS A 93 -4.51 9.38 0.49
C LYS A 93 -4.19 8.58 -0.77
N VAL A 94 -5.22 8.07 -1.42
CA VAL A 94 -5.18 7.40 -2.72
C VAL A 94 -5.41 8.44 -3.83
#